data_AF-A0A139TSK1-F1
#
_entry.id   AF-A0A139TSK1-F1
#
_cell.length_a   1.000
_cell.length_b   1.000
_cell.length_c   1.000
_cell.angle_alpha   90.00
_cell.angle_beta   90.00
_cell.angle_gamma   90.00
#
_symmetry.space_group_name_H-M   'P 1'
#
loop_
_entity.id
_entity.type
_entity.pdbx_description
1 polymer ?
#
loop_
_entity_poly.entity_id
_entity_poly.type
_entity_poly.pdbx_seq_one_letter_code
_entity_poly.pdbx_strand_id
1 'polypeptide(L)'
;MKMDEKHELLTDITKLSPSELLFVVDVRLPRSEMDWARKKVRLTRKGWGGAYSMIRYRMDRAALGKDPYNTYSFQEILDEGGICMDQAYFAVNTAKCNGIPSAYVTGDGNRGAHAWVNLLTADDTWQSYGGYGYNTGHFSHPHNRKSKHESTLLQGMDRKVNGARLDATLDYLSLADLFEEMQKPDCVKVMLEAATENTPGSPLGWERLIEVMARPESETKLEEWDRLATLIKRKFRSRPDYLAMAARVEDEYIFPQRDAATNKRNVARDLKKLEKETDEGRSDLTSAAIKRQADILMEKGDKAAVAALYRKSMKDYAVRAEVFEALMGQYYRYISEDQAAVLQLAKEAESSYNRYIRTKSDDYFKVKKEVSIQKRIAGYYEKGGNEKKAALLRKDAEKREKNSKKGIREER
;
A
#
# COMPACT_ATOMS: atom_id res chain seq x y z
N MET A 1 23.67 20.08 7.73
CA MET A 1 24.77 21.06 7.62
C MET A 1 25.98 20.67 8.46
N LYS A 2 26.07 20.97 9.76
CA LYS A 2 27.31 20.72 10.56
C LYS A 2 27.92 19.30 10.51
N MET A 3 27.13 18.26 10.26
CA MET A 3 27.61 16.86 10.17
C MET A 3 28.05 16.46 8.76
N ASP A 4 27.41 17.03 7.74
CA ASP A 4 27.76 16.83 6.33
C ASP A 4 29.05 17.58 5.99
N GLU A 5 29.19 18.79 6.52
CA GLU A 5 30.43 19.60 6.48
C GLU A 5 31.64 18.88 7.11
N LYS A 6 31.39 17.90 7.98
CA LYS A 6 32.41 17.06 8.62
C LYS A 6 32.57 15.68 7.95
N HIS A 7 31.86 15.44 6.85
CA HIS A 7 31.80 14.15 6.14
C HIS A 7 31.44 12.96 7.05
N GLU A 8 30.58 13.18 8.04
CA GLU A 8 30.21 12.14 9.00
C GLU A 8 28.92 11.38 8.61
N LEU A 9 28.36 11.64 7.42
CA LEU A 9 27.20 10.96 6.84
C LEU A 9 27.63 10.06 5.68
N LEU A 10 26.85 9.02 5.40
CA LEU A 10 27.11 8.08 4.28
C LEU A 10 26.57 8.57 2.94
N THR A 11 25.76 9.62 2.97
CA THR A 11 25.26 10.33 1.81
C THR A 11 25.69 11.77 1.90
N ASP A 12 26.26 12.27 0.82
CA ASP A 12 26.42 13.71 0.59
C ASP A 12 25.03 14.31 0.37
N ILE A 13 24.51 14.98 1.40
CA ILE A 13 23.14 15.50 1.38
C ILE A 13 23.00 16.69 0.42
N THR A 14 24.10 17.31 -0.02
CA THR A 14 24.08 18.40 -1.01
C THR A 14 23.72 17.90 -2.40
N LYS A 15 23.82 16.60 -2.65
CA LYS A 15 23.47 15.95 -3.92
C LYS A 15 22.04 15.40 -3.95
N LEU A 16 21.35 15.42 -2.82
CA LEU A 16 19.95 15.00 -2.73
C LEU A 16 19.03 16.11 -3.20
N SER A 17 18.01 15.75 -3.96
CA SER A 17 16.91 16.67 -4.27
C SER A 17 16.15 17.07 -3.00
N PRO A 18 15.46 18.23 -2.97
CA PRO A 18 14.58 18.60 -1.87
C PRO A 18 13.56 17.51 -1.50
N SER A 19 13.01 16.82 -2.50
CA SER A 19 12.07 15.71 -2.32
C SER A 19 12.68 14.51 -1.60
N GLU A 20 13.94 14.17 -1.89
CA GLU A 20 14.65 13.07 -1.22
C GLU A 20 15.06 13.45 0.22
N LEU A 21 15.42 14.71 0.45
CA LEU A 21 15.76 15.20 1.78
C LEU A 21 14.62 15.06 2.79
N LEU A 22 13.35 15.15 2.34
CA LEU A 22 12.18 14.90 3.19
C LEU A 22 12.20 13.53 3.86
N PHE A 23 12.80 12.53 3.21
CA PHE A 23 12.91 11.15 3.72
C PHE A 23 14.16 10.92 4.58
N VAL A 24 14.90 11.99 4.91
CA VAL A 24 16.01 12.01 5.85
C VAL A 24 15.67 12.85 7.08
N VAL A 25 15.15 14.06 6.86
CA VAL A 25 14.93 15.06 7.92
C VAL A 25 13.74 14.78 8.82
N ASP A 26 12.85 13.87 8.43
CA ASP A 26 11.65 13.52 9.18
C ASP A 26 11.91 12.53 10.33
N VAL A 27 13.18 12.26 10.65
CA VAL A 27 13.59 11.45 11.79
C VAL A 27 13.14 12.09 13.11
N ARG A 28 12.38 11.33 13.91
CA ARG A 28 11.83 11.77 15.21
C ARG A 28 12.43 10.95 16.35
N LEU A 29 13.70 11.20 16.64
CA LEU A 29 14.45 10.48 17.66
C LEU A 29 15.15 11.43 18.65
N PRO A 30 15.40 11.00 19.89
CA PRO A 30 16.33 11.66 20.77
C PRO A 30 17.74 11.73 20.14
N ARG A 31 18.50 12.78 20.45
CA ARG A 31 19.88 12.94 19.95
C ARG A 31 20.78 11.76 20.33
N SER A 32 20.57 11.17 21.51
CA SER A 32 21.30 9.99 21.98
C SER A 32 21.14 8.79 21.05
N GLU A 33 19.93 8.53 20.54
CA GLU A 33 19.64 7.44 19.60
C GLU A 33 20.26 7.70 18.23
N MET A 34 20.24 8.97 17.77
CA MET A 34 20.92 9.36 16.53
C MET A 34 22.43 9.14 16.62
N ASP A 35 23.04 9.57 17.72
CA ASP A 35 24.47 9.39 17.95
C ASP A 35 24.84 7.91 18.13
N TRP A 36 23.97 7.11 18.77
CA TRP A 36 24.12 5.66 18.88
C TRP A 36 24.12 5.00 17.51
N ALA A 37 23.11 5.29 16.67
CA ALA A 37 22.95 4.68 15.35
C ALA A 37 24.19 4.88 14.48
N ARG A 38 24.75 6.09 14.49
CA ARG A 38 25.96 6.45 13.74
C ARG A 38 27.22 5.75 14.25
N LYS A 39 27.34 5.57 15.56
CA LYS A 39 28.53 4.94 16.17
C LYS A 39 28.51 3.42 16.06
N LYS A 40 27.33 2.81 16.16
CA LYS A 40 27.14 1.36 16.35
C LYS A 40 26.73 0.63 15.07
N VAL A 41 25.92 1.23 14.20
CA VAL A 41 25.50 0.60 12.94
C VAL A 41 26.51 0.92 11.85
N ARG A 42 27.49 0.03 11.67
CA ARG A 42 28.58 0.19 10.70
C ARG A 42 28.32 -0.60 9.43
N LEU A 43 27.37 -0.12 8.63
CA LEU A 43 27.10 -0.64 7.29
C LEU A 43 27.57 0.36 6.22
N THR A 44 27.70 -0.09 4.99
CA THR A 44 27.89 0.82 3.84
C THR A 44 26.52 1.30 3.34
N ARG A 45 26.47 2.44 2.64
CA ARG A 45 25.21 2.93 2.03
C ARG A 45 24.53 1.86 1.16
N LYS A 46 25.31 1.19 0.30
CA LYS A 46 24.85 0.09 -0.57
C LYS A 46 24.41 -1.14 0.21
N GLY A 47 25.05 -1.42 1.33
CA GLY A 47 24.74 -2.56 2.19
C GLY A 47 23.64 -2.28 3.22
N TRP A 48 23.04 -1.08 3.24
CA TRP A 48 22.18 -0.67 4.35
C TRP A 48 20.91 -1.51 4.51
N GLY A 49 20.46 -2.18 3.43
CA GLY A 49 19.39 -3.17 3.52
C GLY A 49 19.64 -4.28 4.54
N GLY A 50 20.91 -4.59 4.84
CA GLY A 50 21.30 -5.52 5.89
C GLY A 50 20.89 -5.10 7.31
N ALA A 51 20.60 -3.82 7.55
CA ALA A 51 20.10 -3.35 8.84
C ALA A 51 18.77 -4.02 9.23
N TYR A 52 17.95 -4.41 8.25
CA TYR A 52 16.69 -5.10 8.50
C TYR A 52 16.93 -6.47 9.15
N SER A 53 17.92 -7.22 8.66
CA SER A 53 18.27 -8.56 9.15
C SER A 53 19.23 -8.55 10.35
N MET A 54 19.72 -7.38 10.78
CA MET A 54 20.46 -7.26 12.06
C MET A 54 19.56 -7.58 13.26
N ILE A 55 18.27 -7.28 13.14
CA ILE A 55 17.30 -7.52 14.20
C ILE A 55 16.79 -8.95 14.07
N ARG A 56 17.14 -9.81 15.03
CA ARG A 56 16.66 -11.20 15.09
C ARG A 56 15.14 -11.22 15.13
N TYR A 57 14.52 -12.03 14.26
CA TYR A 57 13.07 -12.18 14.27
C TYR A 57 12.62 -13.02 15.47
N ARG A 58 11.72 -12.47 16.30
CA ARG A 58 11.17 -13.11 17.50
C ARG A 58 9.79 -13.67 17.28
N MET A 59 9.69 -15.00 17.25
CA MET A 59 8.42 -15.69 17.07
C MET A 59 7.52 -15.60 18.30
N ASP A 60 8.09 -15.51 19.50
CA ASP A 60 7.33 -15.35 20.74
C ASP A 60 6.66 -13.97 20.86
N ARG A 61 7.31 -12.89 20.43
CA ARG A 61 6.68 -11.57 20.27
C ARG A 61 5.55 -11.63 19.24
N ALA A 62 5.82 -12.21 18.07
CA ALA A 62 4.83 -12.29 16.98
C ALA A 62 3.58 -13.13 17.33
N ALA A 63 3.77 -14.23 18.06
CA ALA A 63 2.73 -15.24 18.28
C ALA A 63 2.13 -15.25 19.68
N LEU A 64 2.93 -14.92 20.70
CA LEU A 64 2.55 -14.94 22.11
C LEU A 64 2.34 -13.53 22.67
N GLY A 65 2.69 -12.47 21.93
CA GLY A 65 2.51 -11.08 22.34
C GLY A 65 3.47 -10.64 23.44
N LYS A 66 4.63 -11.28 23.55
CA LYS A 66 5.67 -10.91 24.52
C LYS A 66 6.35 -9.63 24.09
N ASP A 67 6.34 -8.64 24.98
CA ASP A 67 7.12 -7.42 24.79
C ASP A 67 8.47 -7.57 25.47
N PRO A 68 9.59 -7.63 24.73
CA PRO A 68 10.91 -7.77 25.34
C PRO A 68 11.53 -6.42 25.70
N TYR A 69 10.86 -5.30 25.37
CA TYR A 69 11.41 -3.97 25.52
C TYR A 69 10.89 -3.28 26.79
N ASN A 70 11.79 -2.63 27.51
CA ASN A 70 11.50 -1.73 28.62
C ASN A 70 11.43 -0.27 28.15
N THR A 71 12.28 0.10 27.20
CA THR A 71 12.47 1.49 26.75
C THR A 71 12.27 1.68 25.25
N TYR A 72 12.34 0.59 24.47
CA TYR A 72 12.24 0.60 23.01
C TYR A 72 13.37 1.43 22.35
N SER A 73 14.60 1.29 22.86
CA SER A 73 15.80 1.91 22.26
C SER A 73 16.40 1.04 21.15
N PHE A 74 17.20 1.61 20.26
CA PHE A 74 17.89 0.84 19.22
C PHE A 74 18.83 -0.23 19.77
N GLN A 75 19.51 0.05 20.89
CA GLN A 75 20.34 -0.96 21.55
C GLN A 75 19.48 -2.13 22.01
N GLU A 76 18.35 -1.84 22.66
CA GLU A 76 17.43 -2.88 23.15
C GLU A 76 16.80 -3.67 22.00
N ILE A 77 16.39 -3.01 20.91
CA ILE A 77 15.86 -3.69 19.70
C ILE A 77 16.93 -4.59 19.06
N LEU A 78 18.19 -4.14 19.03
CA LEU A 78 19.31 -4.92 18.50
C LEU A 78 19.64 -6.14 19.35
N ASP A 79 19.66 -5.98 20.67
CA ASP A 79 20.03 -7.04 21.61
C ASP A 79 18.90 -8.07 21.78
N GLU A 80 17.68 -7.60 21.96
CA GLU A 80 16.52 -8.46 22.22
C GLU A 80 15.97 -9.09 20.93
N GLY A 81 16.05 -8.39 19.80
CA GLY A 81 15.34 -8.75 18.57
C GLY A 81 13.87 -8.37 18.62
N GLY A 82 13.16 -8.58 17.51
CA GLY A 82 11.80 -8.08 17.33
C GLY A 82 11.04 -8.75 16.18
N ILE A 83 9.93 -8.15 15.76
CA ILE A 83 9.14 -8.60 14.59
C ILE A 83 9.38 -7.67 13.40
N CYS A 84 8.75 -7.94 12.26
CA CYS A 84 8.95 -7.17 11.02
C CYS A 84 8.79 -5.65 11.19
N MET A 85 7.90 -5.21 12.09
CA MET A 85 7.75 -3.78 12.43
C MET A 85 8.99 -3.21 13.12
N ASP A 86 9.57 -3.95 14.06
CA ASP A 86 10.78 -3.52 14.77
C ASP A 86 12.00 -3.54 13.83
N GLN A 87 12.10 -4.57 12.96
CA GLN A 87 13.14 -4.66 11.91
C GLN A 87 13.09 -3.46 10.95
N ALA A 88 11.89 -3.14 10.45
CA ALA A 88 11.68 -2.01 9.56
C ALA A 88 11.93 -0.67 10.28
N TYR A 89 11.46 -0.53 11.52
CA TYR A 89 11.68 0.67 12.33
C TYR A 89 13.17 0.93 12.56
N PHE A 90 13.92 -0.10 12.97
CA PHE A 90 15.36 -0.01 13.20
C PHE A 90 16.10 0.38 11.91
N ALA A 91 15.84 -0.34 10.81
CA ALA A 91 16.52 -0.10 9.54
C ALA A 91 16.24 1.29 8.97
N VAL A 92 14.98 1.76 8.96
CA VAL A 92 14.62 3.09 8.46
C VAL A 92 15.28 4.18 9.30
N ASN A 93 15.14 4.13 10.62
CA ASN A 93 15.58 5.23 11.45
C ASN A 93 17.11 5.32 11.54
N THR A 94 17.81 4.18 11.58
CA THR A 94 19.27 4.16 11.52
C THR A 94 19.80 4.62 10.15
N ALA A 95 19.07 4.34 9.05
CA ALA A 95 19.39 4.87 7.72
C ALA A 95 19.32 6.40 7.70
N LYS A 96 18.23 7.00 8.21
CA LYS A 96 18.07 8.47 8.29
C LYS A 96 19.17 9.13 9.10
N CYS A 97 19.56 8.53 10.22
CA CYS A 97 20.66 9.02 11.06
C CYS A 97 22.01 9.06 10.32
N ASN A 98 22.16 8.26 9.26
CA ASN A 98 23.35 8.21 8.41
C ASN A 98 23.16 8.93 7.06
N GLY A 99 22.10 9.73 6.92
CA GLY A 99 21.84 10.55 5.73
C GLY A 99 21.21 9.78 4.55
N ILE A 100 20.71 8.57 4.76
CA ILE A 100 20.14 7.75 3.69
C ILE A 100 18.62 7.96 3.64
N PRO A 101 18.06 8.48 2.53
CA PRO A 101 16.61 8.57 2.34
C PRO A 101 15.95 7.21 2.53
N SER A 102 14.91 7.16 3.37
CA SER A 102 14.27 5.90 3.73
C SER A 102 12.80 6.05 4.09
N ALA A 103 12.02 5.02 3.78
CA ALA A 103 10.59 4.93 4.06
C ALA A 103 10.24 3.61 4.74
N TYR A 104 9.41 3.73 5.79
CA TYR A 104 8.78 2.60 6.45
C TYR A 104 7.53 2.20 5.66
N VAL A 105 7.49 0.96 5.19
CA VAL A 105 6.43 0.46 4.31
C VAL A 105 5.65 -0.64 5.02
N THR A 106 4.33 -0.62 4.88
CA THR A 106 3.44 -1.68 5.38
C THR A 106 2.51 -2.18 4.31
N GLY A 107 2.14 -3.45 4.39
CA GLY A 107 1.19 -4.10 3.49
C GLY A 107 0.51 -5.29 4.15
N ASP A 108 -0.43 -5.89 3.43
CA ASP A 108 -1.14 -7.10 3.85
C ASP A 108 -1.10 -8.14 2.71
N GLY A 109 -1.24 -9.42 3.07
CA GLY A 109 -1.12 -10.52 2.13
C GLY A 109 -1.58 -11.85 2.72
N ASN A 110 -1.22 -12.95 2.07
CA ASN A 110 -1.59 -14.31 2.48
C ASN A 110 -1.09 -14.71 3.88
N ARG A 111 -0.04 -14.05 4.38
CA ARG A 111 0.52 -14.26 5.72
C ARG A 111 0.12 -13.17 6.72
N GLY A 112 -0.83 -12.30 6.35
CA GLY A 112 -1.27 -11.17 7.17
C GLY A 112 -0.39 -9.93 6.99
N ALA A 113 -0.54 -8.97 7.89
CA ALA A 113 0.15 -7.69 7.83
C ALA A 113 1.68 -7.86 7.96
N HIS A 114 2.42 -7.05 7.20
CA HIS A 114 3.88 -7.06 7.17
C HIS A 114 4.45 -5.66 7.02
N ALA A 115 5.69 -5.48 7.49
CA ALA A 115 6.41 -4.22 7.42
C ALA A 115 7.83 -4.43 6.87
N TRP A 116 8.26 -3.54 5.98
CA TRP A 116 9.55 -3.57 5.31
C TRP A 116 10.05 -2.15 5.04
N VAL A 117 11.17 -2.02 4.34
CA VAL A 117 11.82 -0.72 4.13
C VAL A 117 12.10 -0.49 2.66
N ASN A 118 11.94 0.77 2.24
CA ASN A 118 12.49 1.25 0.98
C ASN A 118 13.62 2.25 1.29
N LEU A 119 14.76 2.06 0.65
CA LEU A 119 16.01 2.77 0.93
C LEU A 119 16.68 3.25 -0.36
N LEU A 120 17.19 4.48 -0.38
CA LEU A 120 18.02 5.01 -1.47
C LEU A 120 19.50 4.61 -1.29
N THR A 121 19.79 3.32 -1.49
CA THR A 121 21.07 2.65 -1.11
C THR A 121 22.22 2.83 -2.10
N ALA A 122 21.99 3.34 -3.31
CA ALA A 122 23.06 3.67 -4.27
C ALA A 122 22.60 4.82 -5.16
N ASP A 123 23.56 5.54 -5.76
CA ASP A 123 23.45 6.59 -6.79
C ASP A 123 22.08 6.59 -7.50
N ASP A 124 21.09 7.18 -6.85
CA ASP A 124 19.74 7.43 -7.33
C ASP A 124 18.73 6.28 -7.47
N THR A 125 18.97 5.10 -6.88
CA THR A 125 18.02 3.97 -6.97
C THR A 125 17.37 3.66 -5.62
N TRP A 126 16.04 3.68 -5.59
CA TRP A 126 15.25 3.21 -4.45
C TRP A 126 15.13 1.69 -4.50
N GLN A 127 15.39 1.03 -3.37
CA GLN A 127 15.33 -0.43 -3.29
C GLN A 127 14.52 -0.87 -2.08
N SER A 128 13.76 -1.93 -2.27
CA SER A 128 12.95 -2.55 -1.21
C SER A 128 13.72 -3.70 -0.54
N TYR A 129 13.69 -3.74 0.79
CA TYR A 129 14.35 -4.75 1.59
C TYR A 129 13.41 -5.31 2.65
N GLY A 130 13.40 -6.63 2.79
CA GLY A 130 12.53 -7.32 3.75
C GLY A 130 11.07 -7.46 3.30
N GLY A 131 10.74 -7.18 2.02
CA GLY A 131 9.37 -7.26 1.52
C GLY A 131 8.81 -8.68 1.35
N TYR A 132 9.66 -9.72 1.27
CA TYR A 132 9.28 -11.14 1.22
C TYR A 132 8.13 -11.52 0.25
N GLY A 133 8.08 -10.89 -0.93
CA GLY A 133 7.05 -11.17 -1.95
C GLY A 133 5.68 -10.53 -1.68
N TYR A 134 5.60 -9.55 -0.77
CA TYR A 134 4.42 -8.69 -0.67
C TYR A 134 4.36 -7.76 -1.87
N ASN A 135 3.21 -7.74 -2.55
CA ASN A 135 3.04 -7.05 -3.83
C ASN A 135 2.32 -5.70 -3.73
N THR A 136 2.03 -5.24 -2.51
CA THR A 136 1.33 -3.96 -2.27
C THR A 136 1.78 -3.35 -0.95
N GLY A 137 2.56 -2.28 -1.03
CA GLY A 137 3.09 -1.54 0.11
C GLY A 137 2.64 -0.08 0.12
N HIS A 138 2.42 0.43 1.32
CA HIS A 138 2.12 1.85 1.54
C HIS A 138 3.05 2.43 2.61
N PHE A 139 3.44 3.68 2.41
CA PHE A 139 4.19 4.48 3.38
C PHE A 139 3.42 5.78 3.67
N SER A 140 3.68 6.39 4.82
CA SER A 140 3.19 7.72 5.14
C SER A 140 4.16 8.76 4.61
N HIS A 141 3.68 9.67 3.75
CA HIS A 141 4.54 10.69 3.17
C HIS A 141 5.05 11.67 4.26
N PRO A 142 6.37 11.92 4.38
CA PRO A 142 6.93 12.67 5.51
C PRO A 142 6.35 14.07 5.72
N HIS A 143 6.05 14.77 4.61
CA HIS A 143 5.55 16.14 4.63
C HIS A 143 4.07 16.26 5.07
N ASN A 144 3.16 15.48 4.49
CA ASN A 144 1.70 15.66 4.65
C ASN A 144 0.98 14.47 5.31
N ARG A 145 1.73 13.42 5.68
CA ARG A 145 1.25 12.17 6.30
C ARG A 145 0.24 11.35 5.50
N LYS A 146 -0.08 11.76 4.27
CA LYS A 146 -0.97 10.98 3.39
C LYS A 146 -0.32 9.64 3.08
N SER A 147 -1.14 8.59 3.06
CA SER A 147 -0.69 7.26 2.61
C SER A 147 -0.39 7.30 1.12
N LYS A 148 0.79 6.84 0.72
CA LYS A 148 1.23 6.73 -0.67
C LYS A 148 1.67 5.30 -0.93
N HIS A 149 1.39 4.80 -2.14
CA HIS A 149 1.87 3.50 -2.55
C HIS A 149 3.40 3.54 -2.76
N GLU A 150 4.09 2.48 -2.40
CA GLU A 150 5.56 2.45 -2.38
C GLU A 150 6.22 2.65 -3.75
N SER A 151 5.48 2.40 -4.83
CA SER A 151 5.94 2.65 -6.20
C SER A 151 6.16 4.13 -6.50
N THR A 152 5.57 5.05 -5.73
CA THR A 152 5.96 6.47 -5.80
C THR A 152 7.47 6.62 -5.57
N LEU A 153 8.07 5.83 -4.67
CA LEU A 153 9.51 5.83 -4.43
C LEU A 153 10.25 5.00 -5.49
N LEU A 154 9.88 3.72 -5.61
CA LEU A 154 10.60 2.72 -6.43
C LEU A 154 10.52 2.99 -7.94
N GLN A 155 9.57 3.81 -8.37
CA GLN A 155 9.36 4.13 -9.77
C GLN A 155 9.25 5.62 -10.01
N GLY A 156 8.61 6.38 -9.12
CA GLY A 156 8.31 7.79 -9.34
C GLY A 156 9.44 8.75 -9.03
N MET A 157 10.22 8.44 -7.99
CA MET A 157 11.38 9.24 -7.56
C MET A 157 12.71 8.56 -7.86
N ASP A 158 12.69 7.40 -8.49
CA ASP A 158 13.89 6.64 -8.84
C ASP A 158 14.49 7.19 -10.14
N ARG A 159 15.72 7.75 -10.08
CA ARG A 159 16.37 8.31 -11.30
C ARG A 159 16.88 7.20 -12.22
N LYS A 160 17.05 5.96 -11.76
CA LYS A 160 17.32 4.83 -12.67
C LYS A 160 16.10 4.52 -13.53
N VAL A 161 14.89 4.72 -13.00
CA VAL A 161 13.63 4.55 -13.75
C VAL A 161 13.33 5.76 -14.63
N ASN A 162 13.59 6.98 -14.15
CA ASN A 162 13.18 8.23 -14.79
C ASN A 162 14.28 8.97 -15.56
N GLY A 163 15.54 8.56 -15.38
CA GLY A 163 16.71 9.23 -15.93
C GLY A 163 17.03 10.58 -15.25
N ALA A 164 18.05 11.25 -15.78
CA ALA A 164 18.52 12.56 -15.29
C ALA A 164 17.49 13.69 -15.44
N ARG A 165 16.38 13.46 -16.16
CA ARG A 165 15.31 14.45 -16.35
C ARG A 165 14.41 14.62 -15.14
N LEU A 166 14.48 13.71 -14.16
CA LEU A 166 13.64 13.79 -12.96
C LEU A 166 13.84 15.12 -12.21
N ASP A 167 15.07 15.61 -12.11
CA ASP A 167 15.36 16.86 -11.40
C ASP A 167 14.65 18.04 -12.06
N ALA A 168 14.71 18.15 -13.39
CA ALA A 168 13.95 19.17 -14.13
C ALA A 168 12.43 19.02 -13.95
N THR A 169 11.92 17.79 -13.81
CA THR A 169 10.51 17.57 -13.44
C THR A 169 10.18 18.08 -12.04
N LEU A 170 11.08 17.91 -11.07
CA LEU A 170 10.91 18.49 -9.73
C LEU A 170 10.99 20.02 -9.75
N ASP A 171 11.82 20.60 -10.62
CA ASP A 171 11.88 22.05 -10.84
C ASP A 171 10.57 22.57 -11.44
N TYR A 172 10.00 21.89 -12.45
CA TYR A 172 8.69 22.24 -12.99
C TYR A 172 7.59 22.20 -11.94
N LEU A 173 7.59 21.19 -11.05
CA LEU A 173 6.63 21.11 -9.95
C LEU A 173 6.80 22.27 -8.97
N SER A 174 8.05 22.61 -8.62
CA SER A 174 8.36 23.73 -7.72
C SER A 174 7.95 25.08 -8.32
N LEU A 175 8.17 25.26 -9.63
CA LEU A 175 7.71 26.44 -10.36
C LEU A 175 6.18 26.51 -10.45
N ALA A 176 5.50 25.36 -10.60
CA ALA A 176 4.05 25.31 -10.58
C ALA A 176 3.51 25.77 -9.21
N ASP A 177 4.10 25.33 -8.10
CA ASP A 177 3.72 25.77 -6.76
C ASP A 177 3.98 27.28 -6.57
N LEU A 178 5.10 27.81 -7.06
CA LEU A 178 5.37 29.26 -7.05
C LEU A 178 4.33 30.04 -7.87
N PHE A 179 3.98 29.58 -9.07
CA PHE A 179 2.97 30.25 -9.90
C PHE A 179 1.57 30.16 -9.29
N GLU A 180 1.28 29.11 -8.54
CA GLU A 180 0.05 28.97 -7.77
C GLU A 180 -0.03 30.03 -6.65
N GLU A 181 1.05 30.24 -5.90
CA GLU A 181 1.14 31.33 -4.90
C GLU A 181 0.99 32.71 -5.53
N MET A 182 1.52 32.89 -6.75
CA MET A 182 1.38 34.11 -7.54
C MET A 182 0.01 34.27 -8.23
N GLN A 183 -0.92 33.33 -8.04
CA GLN A 183 -2.24 33.32 -8.68
C GLN A 183 -2.18 33.38 -10.21
N LYS A 184 -1.25 32.63 -10.82
CA LYS A 184 -1.07 32.54 -12.29
C LYS A 184 -1.47 31.15 -12.82
N PRO A 185 -2.78 30.83 -12.88
CA PRO A 185 -3.27 29.47 -13.18
C PRO A 185 -2.82 28.94 -14.55
N ASP A 186 -2.71 29.79 -15.57
CA ASP A 186 -2.21 29.38 -16.89
C ASP A 186 -0.76 28.89 -16.83
N CYS A 187 0.08 29.59 -16.05
CA CYS A 187 1.47 29.18 -15.85
C CYS A 187 1.56 27.87 -15.06
N VAL A 188 0.70 27.66 -14.07
CA VAL A 188 0.61 26.39 -13.33
C VAL A 188 0.36 25.24 -14.30
N LYS A 189 -0.68 25.34 -15.15
CA LYS A 189 -1.02 24.28 -16.12
C LYS A 189 0.15 23.97 -17.06
N VAL A 190 0.80 24.99 -17.63
CA VAL A 190 1.96 24.81 -18.53
C VAL A 190 3.12 24.10 -17.83
N MET A 191 3.45 24.47 -16.59
CA MET A 191 4.53 23.79 -15.85
C MET A 191 4.19 22.33 -15.56
N LEU A 192 2.94 22.03 -15.19
CA LEU A 192 2.51 20.66 -14.90
C LEU A 192 2.46 19.80 -16.16
N GLU A 193 2.01 20.33 -17.29
CA GLU A 193 2.06 19.65 -18.58
C GLU A 193 3.53 19.34 -18.96
N ALA A 194 4.42 20.32 -18.87
CA ALA A 194 5.86 20.12 -19.08
C ALA A 194 6.45 19.05 -18.16
N ALA A 195 6.04 19.00 -16.89
CA ALA A 195 6.44 17.95 -15.95
C ALA A 195 6.04 16.55 -16.42
N THR A 196 4.80 16.38 -16.92
CA THR A 196 4.30 15.10 -17.45
C THR A 196 4.96 14.67 -18.76
N GLU A 197 5.42 15.62 -19.57
CA GLU A 197 6.11 15.35 -20.83
C GLU A 197 7.59 15.03 -20.63
N ASN A 198 8.25 15.76 -19.72
CA ASN A 198 9.68 15.63 -19.45
C ASN A 198 10.02 14.29 -18.80
N THR A 199 9.23 13.88 -17.80
CA THR A 199 9.40 12.60 -17.10
C THR A 199 8.06 11.87 -16.99
N PRO A 200 7.58 11.28 -18.09
CA PRO A 200 6.25 10.66 -18.07
C PRO A 200 6.16 9.43 -17.18
N GLY A 201 7.28 8.71 -17.01
CA GLY A 201 7.38 7.54 -16.13
C GLY A 201 7.34 7.87 -14.63
N SER A 202 7.32 9.15 -14.26
CA SER A 202 7.09 9.61 -12.89
C SER A 202 5.61 9.99 -12.69
N PRO A 203 4.94 9.53 -11.62
CA PRO A 203 3.55 9.85 -11.36
C PRO A 203 3.36 11.28 -10.84
N LEU A 204 4.42 11.94 -10.39
CA LEU A 204 4.35 13.21 -9.67
C LEU A 204 3.67 14.32 -10.49
N GLY A 205 4.10 14.50 -11.75
CA GLY A 205 3.49 15.47 -12.67
C GLY A 205 2.02 15.19 -12.93
N TRP A 206 1.68 13.92 -13.16
CA TRP A 206 0.30 13.51 -13.43
C TRP A 206 -0.61 13.72 -12.21
N GLU A 207 -0.16 13.34 -11.02
CA GLU A 207 -0.92 13.55 -9.78
C GLU A 207 -1.21 15.03 -9.56
N ARG A 208 -0.20 15.89 -9.70
CA ARG A 208 -0.37 17.33 -9.50
C ARG A 208 -1.25 17.97 -10.59
N LEU A 209 -1.12 17.53 -11.84
CA LEU A 209 -1.98 17.97 -12.93
C LEU A 209 -3.45 17.62 -12.66
N ILE A 210 -3.73 16.38 -12.22
CA ILE A 210 -5.08 15.94 -11.83
C ILE A 210 -5.62 16.79 -10.68
N GLU A 211 -4.80 17.05 -9.65
CA GLU A 211 -5.20 17.89 -8.51
C GLU A 211 -5.59 19.31 -8.93
N VAL A 212 -4.87 19.92 -9.88
CA VAL A 212 -5.19 21.27 -10.38
C VAL A 212 -6.44 21.24 -11.26
N MET A 213 -6.55 20.30 -12.19
CA MET A 213 -7.73 20.14 -13.05
C MET A 213 -9.01 19.86 -12.23
N ALA A 214 -8.89 19.17 -11.09
CA ALA A 214 -10.02 18.83 -10.22
C ALA A 214 -10.63 20.04 -9.49
N ARG A 215 -9.94 21.18 -9.48
CA ARG A 215 -10.41 22.38 -8.78
C ARG A 215 -11.58 23.03 -9.53
N PRO A 216 -12.60 23.54 -8.82
CA PRO A 216 -13.74 24.21 -9.46
C PRO A 216 -13.33 25.35 -10.40
N GLU A 217 -12.29 26.11 -10.03
CA GLU A 217 -11.81 27.27 -10.79
C GLU A 217 -11.17 26.90 -12.12
N SER A 218 -10.81 25.63 -12.32
CA SER A 218 -10.19 25.15 -13.56
C SER A 218 -11.20 24.86 -14.66
N GLU A 219 -12.51 24.85 -14.34
CA GLU A 219 -13.63 24.60 -15.28
C GLU A 219 -13.38 23.43 -16.26
N THR A 220 -12.70 22.39 -15.80
CA THR A 220 -12.19 21.32 -16.68
C THR A 220 -13.35 20.51 -17.26
N LYS A 221 -13.39 20.42 -18.59
CA LYS A 221 -14.49 19.78 -19.32
C LYS A 221 -14.35 18.25 -19.34
N LEU A 222 -15.48 17.55 -19.53
CA LEU A 222 -15.52 16.08 -19.63
C LEU A 222 -14.54 15.55 -20.70
N GLU A 223 -14.45 16.23 -21.85
CA GLU A 223 -13.55 15.82 -22.93
C GLU A 223 -12.06 15.92 -22.55
N GLU A 224 -11.70 16.87 -21.68
CA GLU A 224 -10.32 17.01 -21.18
C GLU A 224 -9.98 15.87 -20.22
N TRP A 225 -10.90 15.53 -19.31
CA TRP A 225 -10.76 14.37 -18.43
C TRP A 225 -10.63 13.07 -19.22
N ASP A 226 -11.49 12.88 -20.22
CA ASP A 226 -11.45 11.70 -21.10
C ASP A 226 -10.13 11.57 -21.85
N ARG A 227 -9.62 12.68 -22.39
CA ARG A 227 -8.31 12.72 -23.07
C ARG A 227 -7.20 12.34 -22.10
N LEU A 228 -7.20 12.88 -20.88
CA LEU A 228 -6.20 12.58 -19.85
C LEU A 228 -6.22 11.10 -19.45
N ALA A 229 -7.38 10.58 -19.08
CA ALA A 229 -7.53 9.18 -18.66
C ALA A 229 -7.13 8.21 -19.81
N THR A 230 -7.53 8.51 -21.04
CA THR A 230 -7.15 7.73 -22.23
C THR A 230 -5.66 7.79 -22.49
N LEU A 231 -5.05 8.98 -22.36
CA LEU A 231 -3.61 9.16 -22.55
C LEU A 231 -2.80 8.35 -21.54
N ILE A 232 -3.14 8.43 -20.25
CA ILE A 232 -2.50 7.66 -19.17
C ILE A 232 -2.62 6.16 -19.46
N LYS A 233 -3.83 5.65 -19.73
CA LYS A 233 -4.05 4.22 -20.03
C LYS A 233 -3.32 3.75 -21.28
N ARG A 234 -3.17 4.60 -22.29
CA ARG A 234 -2.46 4.29 -23.53
C ARG A 234 -0.95 4.23 -23.30
N LYS A 235 -0.39 5.19 -22.57
CA LYS A 235 1.05 5.34 -22.35
C LYS A 235 1.59 4.32 -21.36
N PHE A 236 0.80 3.96 -20.35
CA PHE A 236 1.24 3.16 -19.21
C PHE A 236 0.47 1.86 -19.07
N ARG A 237 0.27 1.15 -20.19
CA ARG A 237 -0.55 -0.06 -20.22
C ARG A 237 -0.07 -1.08 -19.19
N SER A 238 1.23 -1.36 -19.15
CA SER A 238 1.83 -2.35 -18.24
C SER A 238 2.15 -1.82 -16.83
N ARG A 239 1.67 -0.64 -16.44
CA ARG A 239 1.99 -0.03 -15.13
C ARG A 239 0.72 0.11 -14.29
N PRO A 240 0.44 -0.83 -13.37
CA PRO A 240 -0.81 -0.85 -12.62
C PRO A 240 -1.13 0.43 -11.86
N ASP A 241 -0.12 1.13 -11.31
CA ASP A 241 -0.32 2.41 -10.61
C ASP A 241 -0.90 3.51 -11.50
N TYR A 242 -0.48 3.56 -12.76
CA TYR A 242 -1.02 4.52 -13.72
C TYR A 242 -2.41 4.14 -14.18
N LEU A 243 -2.68 2.84 -14.33
CA LEU A 243 -4.04 2.37 -14.58
C LEU A 243 -4.97 2.73 -13.41
N ALA A 244 -4.49 2.62 -12.17
CA ALA A 244 -5.21 3.04 -10.98
C ALA A 244 -5.46 4.55 -10.94
N MET A 245 -4.46 5.34 -11.33
CA MET A 245 -4.58 6.78 -11.44
C MET A 245 -5.64 7.18 -12.47
N ALA A 246 -5.61 6.59 -13.67
CA ALA A 246 -6.62 6.84 -14.70
C ALA A 246 -8.02 6.38 -14.26
N ALA A 247 -8.09 5.22 -13.60
CA ALA A 247 -9.33 4.71 -13.03
C ALA A 247 -9.96 5.71 -12.04
N ARG A 248 -9.17 6.27 -11.12
CA ARG A 248 -9.64 7.31 -10.19
C ARG A 248 -10.16 8.55 -10.92
N VAL A 249 -9.44 9.01 -11.95
CA VAL A 249 -9.93 10.13 -12.79
C VAL A 249 -11.27 9.80 -13.42
N GLU A 250 -11.43 8.58 -13.93
CA GLU A 250 -12.69 8.12 -14.49
C GLU A 250 -13.81 8.11 -13.46
N ASP A 251 -13.56 7.56 -12.27
CA ASP A 251 -14.57 7.44 -11.21
C ASP A 251 -15.03 8.78 -10.67
N GLU A 252 -14.11 9.71 -10.46
CA GLU A 252 -14.38 11.01 -9.82
C GLU A 252 -14.96 12.03 -10.81
N TYR A 253 -14.44 12.09 -12.04
CA TYR A 253 -14.72 13.21 -12.94
C TYR A 253 -15.45 12.81 -14.22
N ILE A 254 -15.41 11.54 -14.65
CA ILE A 254 -15.99 11.12 -15.94
C ILE A 254 -17.30 10.35 -15.73
N PHE A 255 -17.28 9.32 -14.89
CA PHE A 255 -18.41 8.43 -14.66
C PHE A 255 -19.66 9.15 -14.14
N PRO A 256 -19.58 10.14 -13.25
CA PRO A 256 -20.76 10.90 -12.83
C PRO A 256 -21.45 11.66 -13.97
N GLN A 257 -20.73 11.93 -15.06
CA GLN A 257 -21.24 12.67 -16.23
C GLN A 257 -21.64 11.74 -17.39
N ARG A 258 -21.46 10.41 -17.24
CA ARG A 258 -21.73 9.41 -18.28
C ARG A 258 -22.84 8.45 -17.89
N ASP A 259 -23.39 7.75 -18.88
CA ASP A 259 -24.37 6.71 -18.63
C ASP A 259 -23.73 5.47 -17.94
N ALA A 260 -24.47 4.90 -17.00
CA ALA A 260 -24.00 3.78 -16.20
C ALA A 260 -23.75 2.48 -17.00
N ALA A 261 -24.31 2.33 -18.21
CA ALA A 261 -24.03 1.15 -19.05
C ALA A 261 -22.63 1.24 -19.68
N THR A 262 -22.23 2.43 -20.13
CA THR A 262 -20.87 2.71 -20.60
C THR A 262 -19.85 2.53 -19.48
N ASN A 263 -20.11 3.08 -18.28
CA ASN A 263 -19.22 2.93 -17.12
C ASN A 263 -19.00 1.45 -16.78
N LYS A 264 -20.06 0.63 -16.74
CA LYS A 264 -19.97 -0.82 -16.48
C LYS A 264 -19.05 -1.54 -17.48
N ARG A 265 -19.15 -1.21 -18.78
CA ARG A 265 -18.30 -1.84 -19.82
C ARG A 265 -16.83 -1.47 -19.66
N ASN A 266 -16.54 -0.21 -19.29
CA ASN A 266 -15.17 0.26 -19.09
C ASN A 266 -14.52 -0.41 -17.86
N VAL A 267 -15.20 -0.43 -16.71
CA VAL A 267 -14.65 -1.06 -15.50
C VAL A 267 -14.44 -2.57 -15.70
N ALA A 268 -15.33 -3.26 -16.42
CA ALA A 268 -15.15 -4.68 -16.75
C ALA A 268 -13.95 -4.93 -17.66
N ARG A 269 -13.63 -4.01 -18.57
CA ARG A 269 -12.45 -4.08 -19.44
C ARG A 269 -11.17 -3.88 -18.64
N ASP A 270 -11.17 -2.91 -17.73
CA ASP A 270 -9.99 -2.59 -16.91
C ASP A 270 -9.67 -3.73 -15.95
N LEU A 271 -10.67 -4.38 -15.35
CA LEU A 271 -10.46 -5.55 -14.50
C LEU A 271 -9.78 -6.70 -15.28
N LYS A 272 -10.29 -7.03 -16.48
CA LYS A 272 -9.67 -8.06 -17.34
C LYS A 272 -8.24 -7.72 -17.73
N LYS A 273 -7.96 -6.44 -17.91
CA LYS A 273 -6.62 -5.97 -18.26
C LYS A 273 -5.66 -6.10 -17.07
N LEU A 274 -6.09 -5.70 -15.87
CA LEU A 274 -5.35 -5.91 -14.63
C LEU A 274 -5.04 -7.40 -14.42
N GLU A 275 -6.04 -8.28 -14.61
CA GLU A 275 -5.87 -9.74 -14.51
C GLU A 275 -4.83 -10.27 -15.50
N LYS A 276 -4.76 -9.73 -16.72
CA LYS A 276 -3.81 -10.18 -17.75
C LYS A 276 -2.39 -9.66 -17.54
N GLU A 277 -2.24 -8.44 -17.05
CA GLU A 277 -0.95 -7.72 -17.02
C GLU A 277 -0.23 -7.82 -15.67
N THR A 278 -0.84 -8.48 -14.67
CA THR A 278 -0.21 -8.66 -13.35
C THR A 278 -0.15 -10.14 -12.98
N ASP A 279 1.00 -10.78 -13.21
CA ASP A 279 1.23 -12.23 -12.98
C ASP A 279 0.90 -12.68 -11.53
N GLU A 280 1.06 -11.77 -10.55
CA GLU A 280 0.70 -12.02 -9.14
C GLU A 280 -0.35 -11.04 -8.58
N GLY A 281 -0.83 -10.10 -9.39
CA GLY A 281 -1.94 -9.20 -9.06
C GLY A 281 -1.65 -8.08 -8.06
N ARG A 282 -1.96 -6.82 -8.42
CA ARG A 282 -2.11 -5.72 -7.44
C ARG A 282 -3.41 -5.87 -6.67
N SER A 283 -3.34 -6.47 -5.48
CA SER A 283 -4.49 -6.86 -4.65
C SER A 283 -5.42 -5.69 -4.33
N ASP A 284 -4.85 -4.53 -4.02
CA ASP A 284 -5.57 -3.26 -3.84
C ASP A 284 -6.41 -2.87 -5.07
N LEU A 285 -5.80 -2.94 -6.25
CA LEU A 285 -6.45 -2.51 -7.50
C LEU A 285 -7.56 -3.46 -7.93
N THR A 286 -7.39 -4.77 -7.72
CA THR A 286 -8.44 -5.76 -7.98
C THR A 286 -9.67 -5.49 -7.11
N SER A 287 -9.48 -5.37 -5.80
CA SER A 287 -10.58 -5.11 -4.87
C SER A 287 -11.26 -3.76 -5.14
N ALA A 288 -10.50 -2.74 -5.55
CA ALA A 288 -11.05 -1.45 -5.97
C ALA A 288 -11.90 -1.58 -7.25
N ALA A 289 -11.39 -2.26 -8.28
CA ALA A 289 -12.13 -2.47 -9.53
C ALA A 289 -13.46 -3.22 -9.33
N ILE A 290 -13.49 -4.24 -8.48
CA ILE A 290 -14.74 -4.97 -8.17
C ILE A 290 -15.73 -4.08 -7.42
N LYS A 291 -15.25 -3.31 -6.43
CA LYS A 291 -16.10 -2.34 -5.73
C LYS A 291 -16.77 -1.36 -6.70
N ARG A 292 -16.02 -0.85 -7.67
CA ARG A 292 -16.55 0.09 -8.68
C ARG A 292 -17.64 -0.53 -9.55
N GLN A 293 -17.47 -1.78 -9.97
CA GLN A 293 -18.55 -2.49 -10.67
C GLN A 293 -19.79 -2.65 -9.78
N ALA A 294 -19.60 -2.91 -8.48
CA ALA A 294 -20.69 -3.02 -7.55
C ALA A 294 -21.42 -1.67 -7.33
N ASP A 295 -20.69 -0.56 -7.21
CA ASP A 295 -21.28 0.78 -7.06
C ASP A 295 -22.18 1.11 -8.27
N ILE A 296 -21.70 0.87 -9.50
CA ILE A 296 -22.49 1.09 -10.73
C ILE A 296 -23.76 0.21 -10.78
N LEU A 297 -23.69 -1.03 -10.27
CA LEU A 297 -24.87 -1.91 -10.20
C LEU A 297 -25.85 -1.44 -9.11
N MET A 298 -25.32 -0.94 -7.98
CA MET A 298 -26.13 -0.40 -6.89
C MET A 298 -26.85 0.89 -7.25
N GLU A 299 -26.24 1.77 -8.05
CA GLU A 299 -26.91 2.97 -8.60
C GLU A 299 -28.18 2.61 -9.38
N LYS A 300 -28.21 1.42 -10.01
CA LYS A 300 -29.38 0.88 -10.71
C LYS A 300 -30.34 0.10 -9.81
N GLY A 301 -30.03 -0.02 -8.52
CA GLY A 301 -30.79 -0.85 -7.57
C GLY A 301 -30.64 -2.36 -7.79
N ASP A 302 -29.69 -2.82 -8.61
CA ASP A 302 -29.54 -4.23 -8.98
C ASP A 302 -28.75 -5.02 -7.92
N LYS A 303 -29.38 -5.19 -6.75
CA LYS A 303 -28.82 -5.94 -5.61
C LYS A 303 -28.48 -7.39 -5.98
N ALA A 304 -29.24 -8.00 -6.88
CA ALA A 304 -29.01 -9.37 -7.33
C ALA A 304 -27.72 -9.50 -8.15
N ALA A 305 -27.44 -8.55 -9.07
CA ALA A 305 -26.18 -8.53 -9.80
C ALA A 305 -24.98 -8.24 -8.89
N VAL A 306 -25.15 -7.37 -7.86
CA VAL A 306 -24.10 -7.13 -6.86
C VAL A 306 -23.77 -8.40 -6.09
N ALA A 307 -24.79 -9.13 -5.64
CA ALA A 307 -24.61 -10.43 -4.99
C ALA A 307 -23.87 -11.42 -5.89
N ALA A 308 -24.27 -11.54 -7.16
CA ALA A 308 -23.62 -12.42 -8.13
C ALA A 308 -22.15 -12.03 -8.40
N LEU A 309 -21.87 -10.73 -8.51
CA LEU A 309 -20.53 -10.19 -8.71
C LEU A 309 -19.60 -10.54 -7.54
N TYR A 310 -20.02 -10.27 -6.30
CA TYR A 310 -19.18 -10.57 -5.13
C TYR A 310 -19.04 -12.06 -4.88
N ARG A 311 -20.09 -12.86 -5.06
CA ARG A 311 -20.01 -14.33 -4.97
C ARG A 311 -18.97 -14.88 -5.94
N LYS A 312 -19.03 -14.48 -7.21
CA LYS A 312 -18.08 -14.90 -8.23
C LYS A 312 -16.66 -14.44 -7.90
N SER A 313 -16.50 -13.16 -7.57
CA SER A 313 -15.19 -12.57 -7.30
C SER A 313 -14.52 -13.16 -6.07
N MET A 314 -15.27 -13.41 -4.98
CA MET A 314 -14.75 -14.09 -3.80
C MET A 314 -14.23 -15.49 -4.13
N LYS A 315 -14.87 -16.21 -5.05
CA LYS A 315 -14.38 -17.52 -5.50
C LYS A 315 -13.13 -17.39 -6.37
N ASP A 316 -13.16 -16.51 -7.37
CA ASP A 316 -12.09 -16.37 -8.36
C ASP A 316 -10.79 -15.87 -7.73
N TYR A 317 -10.89 -15.02 -6.69
CA TYR A 317 -9.75 -14.43 -5.99
C TYR A 317 -9.46 -15.07 -4.62
N ALA A 318 -10.07 -16.21 -4.30
CA ALA A 318 -9.91 -16.87 -3.01
C ALA A 318 -8.47 -17.33 -2.72
N VAL A 319 -7.59 -17.42 -3.71
CA VAL A 319 -6.16 -17.74 -3.51
C VAL A 319 -5.36 -16.59 -2.89
N ARG A 320 -5.93 -15.37 -2.90
CA ARG A 320 -5.37 -14.17 -2.26
C ARG A 320 -6.25 -13.78 -1.08
N ALA A 321 -5.85 -14.21 0.11
CA ALA A 321 -6.63 -14.12 1.33
C ALA A 321 -7.00 -12.68 1.69
N GLU A 322 -6.10 -11.73 1.46
CA GLU A 322 -6.34 -10.29 1.66
C GLU A 322 -7.41 -9.73 0.72
N VAL A 323 -7.46 -10.20 -0.53
CA VAL A 323 -8.49 -9.78 -1.50
C VAL A 323 -9.82 -10.43 -1.16
N PHE A 324 -9.82 -11.72 -0.85
CA PHE A 324 -11.01 -12.40 -0.38
C PHE A 324 -11.63 -11.68 0.84
N GLU A 325 -10.79 -11.33 1.82
CA GLU A 325 -11.21 -10.58 3.00
C GLU A 325 -11.76 -9.19 2.67
N ALA A 326 -11.08 -8.45 1.78
CA ALA A 326 -11.54 -7.15 1.33
C ALA A 326 -12.90 -7.23 0.62
N LEU A 327 -13.10 -8.22 -0.25
CA LEU A 327 -14.35 -8.43 -0.99
C LEU A 327 -15.51 -8.78 -0.06
N MET A 328 -15.31 -9.66 0.92
CA MET A 328 -16.32 -9.93 1.94
C MET A 328 -16.72 -8.65 2.69
N GLY A 329 -15.73 -7.86 3.11
CA GLY A 329 -15.95 -6.60 3.82
C GLY A 329 -16.71 -5.57 2.98
N GLN A 330 -16.35 -5.44 1.71
CA GLN A 330 -17.03 -4.57 0.76
C GLN A 330 -18.47 -5.02 0.54
N TYR A 331 -18.71 -6.31 0.26
CA TYR A 331 -20.05 -6.82 0.00
C TYR A 331 -20.97 -6.62 1.21
N TYR A 332 -20.47 -6.93 2.41
CA TYR A 332 -21.20 -6.73 3.66
C TYR A 332 -21.75 -5.30 3.81
N ARG A 333 -21.01 -4.26 3.37
CA ARG A 333 -21.49 -2.87 3.46
C ARG A 333 -22.72 -2.58 2.61
N TYR A 334 -22.96 -3.32 1.53
CA TYR A 334 -24.17 -3.14 0.70
C TYR A 334 -25.39 -3.85 1.26
N ILE A 335 -25.18 -4.85 2.11
CA ILE A 335 -26.24 -5.76 2.58
C ILE A 335 -26.40 -5.72 4.11
N SER A 336 -25.69 -4.85 4.83
CA SER A 336 -25.61 -4.88 6.30
C SER A 336 -26.97 -4.80 6.99
N GLU A 337 -27.92 -4.12 6.37
CA GLU A 337 -29.29 -3.94 6.87
C GLU A 337 -30.23 -5.13 6.54
N ASP A 338 -29.81 -6.05 5.68
CA ASP A 338 -30.57 -7.24 5.29
C ASP A 338 -29.97 -8.49 5.94
N GLN A 339 -30.59 -8.91 7.05
CA GLN A 339 -30.16 -10.07 7.82
C GLN A 339 -30.08 -11.35 6.98
N ALA A 340 -31.03 -11.58 6.06
CA ALA A 340 -31.07 -12.77 5.24
C ALA A 340 -29.94 -12.77 4.20
N ALA A 341 -29.65 -11.61 3.60
CA ALA A 341 -28.52 -11.43 2.70
C ALA A 341 -27.17 -11.60 3.44
N VAL A 342 -27.03 -11.06 4.65
CA VAL A 342 -25.82 -11.25 5.48
C VAL A 342 -25.61 -12.73 5.81
N LEU A 343 -26.66 -13.46 6.15
CA LEU A 343 -26.58 -14.90 6.37
C LEU A 343 -26.14 -15.66 5.11
N GLN A 344 -26.62 -15.23 3.94
CA GLN A 344 -26.22 -15.83 2.66
C GLN A 344 -24.75 -15.55 2.34
N LEU A 345 -24.26 -14.32 2.56
CA LEU A 345 -22.84 -13.99 2.50
C LEU A 345 -22.02 -14.92 3.40
N ALA A 346 -22.44 -15.13 4.65
CA ALA A 346 -21.71 -15.98 5.59
C ALA A 346 -21.55 -17.44 5.08
N LYS A 347 -22.61 -18.01 4.50
CA LYS A 347 -22.59 -19.36 3.90
C LYS A 347 -21.65 -19.45 2.69
N GLU A 348 -21.72 -18.47 1.79
CA GLU A 348 -20.91 -18.44 0.57
C GLU A 348 -19.42 -18.21 0.88
N ALA A 349 -19.16 -17.31 1.84
CA ALA A 349 -17.82 -17.05 2.34
C ALA A 349 -17.25 -18.27 3.05
N GLU A 350 -18.01 -18.97 3.91
CA GLU A 350 -17.55 -20.20 4.56
C GLU A 350 -17.22 -21.29 3.54
N SER A 351 -18.05 -21.48 2.51
CA SER A 351 -17.82 -22.45 1.44
C SER A 351 -16.51 -22.17 0.69
N SER A 352 -16.30 -20.91 0.28
CA SER A 352 -15.08 -20.48 -0.40
C SER A 352 -13.85 -20.58 0.51
N TYR A 353 -14.02 -20.18 1.77
CA TYR A 353 -12.99 -20.28 2.80
C TYR A 353 -12.49 -21.71 2.98
N ASN A 354 -13.40 -22.66 3.21
CA ASN A 354 -13.04 -24.07 3.42
C ASN A 354 -12.38 -24.71 2.19
N ARG A 355 -12.71 -24.22 0.99
CA ARG A 355 -12.20 -24.78 -0.27
C ARG A 355 -10.83 -24.23 -0.68
N TYR A 356 -10.58 -22.94 -0.45
CA TYR A 356 -9.43 -22.25 -1.06
C TYR A 356 -8.51 -21.56 -0.05
N ILE A 357 -9.05 -21.09 1.09
CA ILE A 357 -8.29 -20.33 2.09
C ILE A 357 -7.77 -21.24 3.20
N ARG A 358 -8.65 -22.07 3.77
CA ARG A 358 -8.33 -22.94 4.90
C ARG A 358 -7.32 -23.99 4.47
N THR A 359 -6.14 -23.97 5.06
CA THR A 359 -5.12 -24.97 4.82
C THR A 359 -4.81 -25.79 6.07
N LYS A 360 -4.03 -26.86 5.89
CA LYS A 360 -3.39 -27.62 6.98
C LYS A 360 -1.95 -27.13 7.24
N SER A 361 -1.65 -25.89 6.89
CA SER A 361 -0.31 -25.32 7.07
C SER A 361 0.08 -25.24 8.55
N ASP A 362 1.36 -25.44 8.81
CA ASP A 362 2.05 -25.23 10.08
C ASP A 362 2.62 -23.82 10.23
N ASP A 363 2.59 -22.99 9.17
CA ASP A 363 3.01 -21.60 9.22
C ASP A 363 2.05 -20.77 10.09
N TYR A 364 2.54 -20.33 11.25
CA TYR A 364 1.80 -19.51 12.20
C TYR A 364 1.13 -18.30 11.54
N PHE A 365 1.83 -17.57 10.67
CA PHE A 365 1.32 -16.34 10.06
C PHE A 365 0.20 -16.60 9.07
N LYS A 366 0.35 -17.65 8.26
CA LYS A 366 -0.70 -18.12 7.36
C LYS A 366 -1.93 -18.55 8.13
N VAL A 367 -1.77 -19.41 9.16
CA VAL A 367 -2.90 -19.84 10.00
C VAL A 367 -3.55 -18.66 10.71
N LYS A 368 -2.78 -17.67 11.18
CA LYS A 368 -3.30 -16.44 11.80
C LYS A 368 -4.20 -15.66 10.83
N LYS A 369 -3.79 -15.48 9.57
CA LYS A 369 -4.61 -14.83 8.53
C LYS A 369 -5.88 -15.63 8.26
N GLU A 370 -5.77 -16.94 8.08
CA GLU A 370 -6.92 -17.83 7.89
C GLU A 370 -7.91 -17.78 9.07
N VAL A 371 -7.41 -17.75 10.30
CA VAL A 371 -8.21 -17.64 11.53
C VAL A 371 -8.91 -16.29 11.61
N SER A 372 -8.24 -15.19 11.24
CA SER A 372 -8.86 -13.85 11.18
C SER A 372 -10.07 -13.86 10.25
N ILE A 373 -9.92 -14.43 9.05
CA ILE A 373 -10.99 -14.59 8.06
C ILE A 373 -12.13 -15.44 8.63
N GLN A 374 -11.81 -16.56 9.29
CA GLN A 374 -12.81 -17.42 9.93
C GLN A 374 -13.62 -16.69 11.02
N LYS A 375 -12.95 -15.90 11.86
CA LYS A 375 -13.60 -15.08 12.90
C LYS A 375 -14.52 -14.02 12.28
N ARG A 376 -14.12 -13.43 11.14
CA ARG A 376 -14.94 -12.48 10.39
C ARG A 376 -16.20 -13.14 9.81
N ILE A 377 -16.07 -14.33 9.22
CA ILE A 377 -17.21 -15.14 8.75
C ILE A 377 -18.15 -15.49 9.90
N ALA A 378 -17.61 -15.86 11.07
CA ALA A 378 -18.42 -16.09 12.26
C ALA A 378 -19.22 -14.84 12.67
N GLY A 379 -18.61 -13.65 12.60
CA GLY A 379 -19.31 -12.38 12.81
C GLY A 379 -20.45 -12.14 11.81
N TYR A 380 -20.30 -12.57 10.55
CA TYR A 380 -21.41 -12.49 9.59
C TYR A 380 -22.53 -13.49 9.91
N TYR A 381 -22.21 -14.71 10.37
CA TYR A 381 -23.24 -15.65 10.83
C TYR A 381 -24.06 -15.11 12.01
N GLU A 382 -23.39 -14.49 12.98
CA GLU A 382 -24.05 -13.86 14.14
C GLU A 382 -24.99 -12.73 13.70
N LYS A 383 -24.50 -11.81 12.88
CA LYS A 383 -25.31 -10.72 12.32
C LYS A 383 -26.46 -11.22 11.43
N GLY A 384 -26.28 -12.35 10.76
CA GLY A 384 -27.30 -13.07 10.00
C GLY A 384 -28.28 -13.90 10.86
N GLY A 385 -28.23 -13.80 12.19
CA GLY A 385 -29.14 -14.50 13.10
C GLY A 385 -28.80 -15.96 13.42
N ASN A 386 -27.59 -16.43 13.09
CA ASN A 386 -27.15 -17.81 13.34
C ASN A 386 -26.00 -17.87 14.36
N GLU A 387 -26.33 -17.57 15.62
CA GLU A 387 -25.38 -17.57 16.74
C GLU A 387 -24.73 -18.94 16.97
N LYS A 388 -25.49 -20.02 16.80
CA LYS A 388 -24.98 -21.39 16.97
C LYS A 388 -23.81 -21.67 16.02
N LYS A 389 -23.97 -21.31 14.74
CA LYS A 389 -22.90 -21.49 13.74
C LYS A 389 -21.73 -20.55 14.00
N ALA A 390 -21.99 -19.30 14.37
CA ALA A 390 -20.96 -18.34 14.74
C ALA A 390 -20.08 -18.87 15.90
N ALA A 391 -20.70 -19.37 16.97
CA ALA A 391 -20.01 -19.95 18.12
C ALA A 391 -19.14 -21.17 17.74
N LEU A 392 -19.65 -22.05 16.87
CA LEU A 392 -18.89 -23.20 16.37
C LEU A 392 -17.64 -22.76 15.59
N LEU A 393 -17.78 -21.76 14.71
CA LEU A 393 -16.65 -21.25 13.92
C LEU A 393 -15.62 -20.53 14.80
N ARG A 394 -16.05 -19.76 15.81
CA ARG A 394 -15.13 -19.13 16.78
C ARG A 394 -14.35 -20.16 17.58
N LYS A 395 -15.02 -21.20 18.08
CA LYS A 395 -14.37 -22.30 18.80
C LYS A 395 -13.35 -23.06 17.94
N ASP A 396 -13.67 -23.31 16.67
CA ASP A 396 -12.72 -23.93 15.73
C ASP A 396 -11.53 -22.99 15.44
N ALA A 397 -11.80 -21.71 15.20
CA ALA A 397 -10.78 -20.68 15.00
C ALA A 397 -9.81 -20.58 16.19
N GLU A 398 -10.33 -20.53 17.42
CA GLU A 398 -9.54 -20.51 18.66
C GLU A 398 -8.68 -21.77 18.82
N LYS A 399 -9.26 -22.96 18.54
CA LYS A 399 -8.51 -24.22 18.59
C LYS A 399 -7.35 -24.21 17.58
N ARG A 400 -7.59 -23.72 16.37
CA ARG A 400 -6.57 -23.62 15.31
C ARG A 400 -5.48 -22.62 15.67
N GLU A 401 -5.84 -21.46 16.18
CA GLU A 401 -4.88 -20.46 16.64
C GLU A 401 -4.04 -20.97 17.82
N LYS A 402 -4.67 -21.65 18.79
CA LYS A 402 -3.94 -22.28 19.89
C LYS A 402 -2.98 -23.35 19.39
N ASN A 403 -3.39 -24.14 18.39
CA ASN A 403 -2.55 -25.17 17.80
C ASN A 403 -1.38 -24.59 17.00
N SER A 404 -1.56 -23.49 16.27
CA SER A 404 -0.46 -22.87 15.50
C SER A 404 0.61 -22.24 16.39
N LYS A 405 0.30 -21.96 17.66
CA LYS A 405 1.28 -21.51 18.66
C LYS A 405 2.06 -22.67 19.29
N LYS A 406 1.64 -23.93 19.12
CA LYS A 406 2.34 -25.08 19.71
C LYS A 406 3.71 -25.24 19.06
N GLY A 407 4.76 -25.28 19.87
CA GLY A 407 6.15 -25.40 19.40
C GLY A 407 6.89 -24.06 19.34
N ILE A 408 6.18 -22.93 19.41
CA ILE A 408 6.80 -21.62 19.61
C ILE A 408 7.20 -21.52 21.08
N ARG A 409 8.50 -21.38 21.33
CA ARG A 409 9.07 -21.25 22.67
C ARG A 409 9.36 -19.78 22.95
N GLU A 410 9.25 -19.39 24.21
CA GLU A 410 9.75 -18.10 24.66
C GLU A 410 11.27 -18.08 24.46
N GLU A 411 11.76 -17.01 23.84
CA GLU A 411 13.17 -16.75 23.69
C GLU A 411 13.66 -16.12 25.00
N ARG A 412 14.65 -16.76 25.62
CA ARG A 412 15.28 -16.32 26.87
C ARG A 412 16.43 -15.37 26.61
#